data_AF-A0A2V9ZVM8-F1
#
_entry.id   AF-A0A2V9ZVM8-F1
#
_cell.length_a   1.000
_cell.length_b   1.000
_cell.length_c   1.000
_cell.angle_alpha   90.00
_cell.angle_beta   90.00
_cell.angle_gamma   90.00
#
_symmetry.space_group_name_H-M   'P 1'
#
loop_
_entity.id
_entity.type
_entity.pdbx_description
1 polymer ?
#
loop_
_entity_poly.entity_id
_entity_poly.type
_entity_poly.pdbx_seq_one_letter_code
_entity_poly.pdbx_strand_id
1 'polypeptide(L)'
;MIFTGGAARRTNFRSSDTPHLAGDSARAKLIQPEEREDMTRRAAVARRVRDENIFEVAADKPEYSVADPAKALKIIREDLGDCTRCVLHKQGRKQIVFGVGSPRAELMFIGEAPGADEDQQGEPFVGRAGQLLNNMIKAMGLQREDVYIANIIKCRPPGNRTPEREECETCSPFLMRQVAAIKPKVIVALGAVAAKTLLAINAPMAELRGHWYEFKPTGVRSDDPSWRG
;
A
#
# COMPACT_ATOMS: atom_id res chain seq x y z
N MET A 1 -3.67 5.38 -5.70
CA MET A 1 -3.91 5.17 -4.26
C MET A 1 -4.74 3.91 -4.12
N ILE A 2 -4.60 3.18 -3.03
CA ILE A 2 -5.22 1.87 -2.84
C ILE A 2 -6.08 1.94 -1.57
N PHE A 3 -7.36 1.60 -1.67
CA PHE A 3 -8.27 1.46 -0.54
C PHE A 3 -8.24 0.02 -0.05
N THR A 4 -8.16 -0.16 1.26
CA THR A 4 -8.15 -1.49 1.91
C THR A 4 -9.55 -2.03 2.22
N GLY A 5 -10.58 -1.31 1.75
CA GLY A 5 -11.98 -1.67 1.94
C GLY A 5 -13.29 -1.08 1.42
N GLY A 6 -14.38 -1.64 1.92
CA GLY A 6 -15.70 -1.79 1.31
C GLY A 6 -16.57 -0.52 1.22
N ALA A 7 -17.16 -0.34 0.05
CA ALA A 7 -18.12 0.71 -0.33
C ALA A 7 -17.62 2.14 -0.13
N ALA A 8 -16.84 2.62 -1.11
CA ALA A 8 -16.60 4.05 -1.30
C ALA A 8 -17.94 4.82 -1.41
N ARG A 9 -18.42 5.39 -0.30
CA ARG A 9 -19.34 6.53 -0.38
C ARG A 9 -18.51 7.70 -0.89
N ARG A 10 -18.72 8.05 -2.16
CA ARG A 10 -18.25 9.29 -2.76
C ARG A 10 -18.80 10.46 -1.94
N THR A 11 -18.01 11.00 -1.01
CA THR A 11 -18.31 12.27 -0.36
C THR A 11 -17.64 13.37 -1.18
N ASN A 12 -18.45 14.12 -1.90
CA ASN A 12 -18.03 15.34 -2.58
C ASN A 12 -17.60 16.36 -1.53
N PHE A 13 -16.30 16.62 -1.43
CA PHE A 13 -15.77 17.75 -0.66
C PHE A 13 -16.03 19.03 -1.46
N ARG A 14 -17.03 19.81 -1.03
CA ARG A 14 -17.29 21.17 -1.56
C ARG A 14 -16.42 22.17 -0.81
N SER A 15 -15.52 22.85 -1.52
CA SER A 15 -14.90 24.09 -1.04
C SER A 15 -15.80 25.28 -1.38
N SER A 16 -16.15 26.05 -0.37
CA SER A 16 -16.90 27.30 -0.45
C SER A 16 -15.99 28.51 -0.70
N ASP A 17 -16.53 29.43 -1.52
CA ASP A 17 -16.39 30.89 -1.51
C ASP A 17 -15.07 31.59 -1.93
N THR A 18 -15.12 32.20 -3.12
CA THR A 18 -14.76 33.61 -3.37
C THR A 18 -15.59 34.16 -4.55
N PRO A 19 -16.00 35.44 -4.57
CA PRO A 19 -17.06 35.94 -5.46
C PRO A 19 -16.60 36.67 -6.73
N HIS A 20 -17.52 36.66 -7.71
CA HIS A 20 -17.75 37.58 -8.84
C HIS A 20 -16.74 37.71 -10.00
N LEU A 21 -17.19 37.35 -11.21
CA LEU A 21 -17.61 38.29 -12.27
C LEU A 21 -18.41 37.55 -13.37
N ALA A 22 -19.34 38.27 -14.00
CA ALA A 22 -20.43 37.78 -14.84
C ALA A 22 -20.02 37.34 -16.26
N GLY A 23 -20.82 36.47 -16.89
CA GLY A 23 -20.90 36.35 -18.35
C GLY A 23 -21.17 34.96 -18.92
N ASP A 24 -22.36 34.81 -19.51
CA ASP A 24 -22.76 33.90 -20.61
C ASP A 24 -23.20 32.45 -20.36
N SER A 25 -24.47 32.25 -20.75
CA SER A 25 -25.22 30.99 -20.76
C SER A 25 -24.76 30.03 -21.86
N ALA A 26 -24.50 28.77 -21.52
CA ALA A 26 -24.60 27.66 -22.47
C ALA A 26 -24.76 26.29 -21.78
N ARG A 27 -25.99 25.77 -21.83
CA ARG A 27 -26.38 24.34 -21.94
C ARG A 27 -25.61 23.29 -21.12
N ALA A 28 -26.27 22.79 -20.07
CA ALA A 28 -25.97 21.48 -19.48
C ALA A 28 -26.19 20.37 -20.53
N LYS A 29 -25.11 19.70 -20.95
CA LYS A 29 -25.21 18.51 -21.79
C LYS A 29 -25.68 17.34 -20.93
N LEU A 30 -26.89 16.85 -21.21
CA LEU A 30 -27.37 15.55 -20.77
C LEU A 30 -26.42 14.48 -21.32
N ILE A 31 -25.88 13.65 -20.43
CA ILE A 31 -25.05 12.48 -20.74
C ILE A 31 -25.91 11.52 -21.57
N GLN A 32 -25.40 11.09 -22.72
CA GLN A 32 -26.18 10.29 -23.67
C GLN A 32 -26.31 8.82 -23.18
N PRO A 33 -27.43 8.12 -23.47
CA PRO A 33 -27.70 6.76 -22.97
C PRO A 33 -26.59 5.74 -23.31
N GLU A 34 -25.94 5.92 -24.45
CA GLU A 34 -24.83 5.12 -24.98
C GLU A 34 -23.55 5.17 -24.11
N GLU A 35 -23.27 6.31 -23.46
CA GLU A 35 -22.14 6.45 -22.52
C GLU A 35 -22.41 5.71 -21.20
N ARG A 36 -23.68 5.52 -20.85
CA ARG A 36 -24.12 4.79 -19.65
C ARG A 36 -23.97 3.28 -19.80
N GLU A 37 -24.20 2.76 -21.01
CA GLU A 37 -23.99 1.36 -21.38
C GLU A 37 -22.49 0.99 -21.48
N ASP A 38 -21.63 1.88 -22.00
CA ASP A 38 -20.17 1.65 -22.01
C ASP A 38 -19.59 1.61 -20.59
N MET A 39 -20.13 2.43 -19.68
CA MET A 39 -19.73 2.45 -18.28
C MET A 39 -20.19 1.19 -17.50
N THR A 40 -21.35 0.61 -17.84
CA THR A 40 -21.81 -0.67 -17.28
C THR A 40 -21.06 -1.86 -17.88
N ARG A 41 -20.68 -1.80 -19.16
CA ARG A 41 -19.82 -2.81 -19.78
C ARG A 41 -18.41 -2.79 -19.20
N ARG A 42 -17.81 -1.63 -18.93
CA ARG A 42 -16.50 -1.50 -18.25
C ARG A 42 -16.50 -2.03 -16.82
N ALA A 43 -17.60 -1.90 -16.08
CA ALA A 43 -17.79 -2.55 -14.79
C ALA A 43 -17.88 -4.09 -14.90
N ALA A 44 -18.39 -4.61 -16.02
CA ALA A 44 -18.48 -6.06 -16.29
C ALA A 44 -17.13 -6.69 -16.75
N VAL A 45 -16.15 -5.90 -17.17
CA VAL A 45 -14.77 -6.36 -17.46
C VAL A 45 -13.95 -6.59 -16.17
N ALA A 46 -14.56 -6.42 -14.98
CA ALA A 46 -14.12 -7.06 -13.74
C ALA A 46 -14.34 -8.59 -13.82
N ARG A 47 -13.68 -9.21 -14.80
CA ARG A 47 -13.76 -10.62 -15.13
C ARG A 47 -13.09 -11.38 -14.00
N ARG A 48 -13.94 -11.86 -13.09
CA ARG A 48 -13.75 -12.96 -12.14
C ARG A 48 -12.42 -13.69 -12.35
N VAL A 49 -11.43 -13.35 -11.53
CA VAL A 49 -10.30 -14.24 -11.28
C VAL A 49 -10.91 -15.48 -10.62
N ARG A 50 -10.72 -16.63 -11.27
CA ARG A 50 -11.24 -17.92 -10.82
C ARG A 50 -10.60 -18.26 -9.47
N ASP A 51 -11.43 -18.73 -8.56
CA ASP A 51 -11.06 -19.40 -7.30
C ASP A 51 -10.20 -20.64 -7.59
N GLU A 52 -8.89 -20.44 -7.76
CA GLU A 52 -7.91 -21.51 -7.56
C GLU A 52 -7.10 -21.16 -6.31
N ASN A 53 -7.69 -21.53 -5.16
CA ASN A 53 -7.03 -21.52 -3.85
C ASN A 53 -5.76 -22.38 -3.92
N ILE A 54 -4.60 -21.74 -4.06
CA ILE A 54 -3.28 -22.38 -4.02
C ILE A 54 -2.57 -22.15 -2.67
N PHE A 55 -3.16 -21.41 -1.73
CA PHE A 55 -2.53 -21.16 -0.42
C PHE A 55 -3.51 -21.34 0.73
N GLU A 56 -3.74 -22.59 1.15
CA GLU A 56 -4.12 -22.86 2.53
C GLU A 56 -2.91 -22.56 3.43
N VAL A 57 -2.99 -21.49 4.21
CA VAL A 57 -1.99 -21.20 5.24
C VAL A 57 -2.31 -22.10 6.45
N ALA A 58 -1.56 -23.18 6.59
CA ALA A 58 -1.75 -24.28 7.54
C ALA A 58 -1.49 -23.98 9.03
N ALA A 59 -1.49 -22.71 9.46
CA ALA A 59 -1.44 -22.35 10.88
C ALA A 59 -1.96 -20.92 11.10
N ASP A 60 -2.80 -20.72 12.13
CA ASP A 60 -3.13 -19.39 12.62
C ASP A 60 -1.84 -18.73 13.12
N LYS A 61 -1.36 -17.70 12.42
CA LYS A 61 -0.17 -16.97 12.84
C LYS A 61 -0.45 -16.25 14.17
N PRO A 62 0.51 -16.22 15.12
CA PRO A 62 0.28 -15.73 16.48
C PRO A 62 -0.24 -14.29 16.53
N GLU A 63 0.22 -13.41 15.62
CA GLU A 63 -0.23 -12.02 15.56
C GLU A 63 -1.73 -11.86 15.26
N TYR A 64 -2.39 -12.83 14.61
CA TYR A 64 -3.83 -12.72 14.30
C TYR A 64 -4.72 -12.86 15.53
N SER A 65 -4.21 -13.46 16.60
CA SER A 65 -4.90 -13.56 17.89
C SER A 65 -4.73 -12.31 18.77
N VAL A 66 -3.96 -11.33 18.31
CA VAL A 66 -3.59 -10.15 19.11
C VAL A 66 -4.41 -8.94 18.68
N ALA A 67 -5.26 -8.45 19.60
CA ALA A 67 -6.12 -7.29 19.34
C ALA A 67 -5.35 -5.95 19.23
N ASP A 68 -4.16 -5.85 19.84
CA ASP A 68 -3.37 -4.61 19.83
C ASP A 68 -2.36 -4.61 18.66
N PRO A 69 -2.51 -3.71 17.66
CA PRO A 69 -1.64 -3.66 16.49
C PRO A 69 -0.15 -3.49 16.82
N ALA A 70 0.18 -2.77 17.89
CA ALA A 70 1.55 -2.56 18.31
C ALA A 70 2.24 -3.87 18.73
N LYS A 71 1.52 -4.71 19.48
CA LYS A 71 1.99 -6.05 19.87
C LYS A 71 2.08 -6.99 18.66
N ALA A 72 1.11 -6.93 17.76
CA ALA A 72 1.15 -7.70 16.51
C ALA A 72 2.38 -7.35 15.66
N LEU A 73 2.67 -6.06 15.47
CA LEU A 73 3.88 -5.61 14.77
C LEU A 73 5.17 -6.08 15.45
N LYS A 74 5.21 -6.11 16.78
CA LYS A 74 6.35 -6.65 17.53
C LYS A 74 6.58 -8.13 17.23
N ILE A 75 5.53 -8.95 17.23
CA ILE A 75 5.61 -10.38 16.89
C ILE A 75 6.13 -10.58 15.45
N ILE A 76 5.63 -9.78 14.50
CA ILE A 76 6.09 -9.84 13.10
C ILE A 76 7.57 -9.46 13.00
N ARG A 77 8.02 -8.46 13.77
CA ARG A 77 9.43 -8.04 13.83
C ARG A 77 10.32 -9.13 14.44
N GLU A 78 9.85 -9.79 15.50
CA GLU A 78 10.56 -10.90 16.15
C GLU A 78 10.73 -12.09 15.20
N ASP A 79 9.67 -12.52 14.49
CA ASP A 79 9.77 -13.59 13.46
C ASP A 79 10.65 -13.21 12.27
N LEU A 80 10.66 -11.93 11.89
CA LEU A 80 11.57 -11.47 10.85
C LEU A 80 13.03 -11.60 11.29
N GLY A 81 13.36 -11.39 12.58
CA GLY A 81 14.69 -11.65 13.15
C GLY A 81 15.84 -11.04 12.34
N ASP A 82 16.97 -11.74 12.26
CA ASP A 82 18.02 -11.50 11.25
C ASP A 82 17.78 -12.36 10.00
N CYS A 83 16.71 -12.05 9.28
CA CYS A 83 16.16 -12.85 8.18
C CYS A 83 17.19 -13.31 7.15
N THR A 84 17.32 -14.61 6.90
CA THR A 84 18.20 -15.18 5.84
C THR A 84 17.41 -15.78 4.67
N ARG A 85 16.10 -15.50 4.59
CA ARG A 85 15.16 -16.20 3.70
C ARG A 85 15.35 -15.90 2.20
N CYS A 86 16.01 -14.80 1.82
CA CYS A 86 16.34 -14.48 0.42
C CYS A 86 17.81 -14.07 0.25
N VAL A 87 18.30 -14.05 -0.99
CA VAL A 87 19.72 -13.81 -1.31
C VAL A 87 20.28 -12.48 -0.79
N LEU A 88 19.45 -11.46 -0.58
CA LEU A 88 19.87 -10.12 -0.15
C LEU A 88 20.65 -10.12 1.18
N HIS A 89 20.45 -11.10 2.06
CA HIS A 89 21.24 -11.21 3.29
C HIS A 89 22.74 -11.42 3.04
N LYS A 90 23.10 -12.01 1.90
CA LYS A 90 24.50 -12.27 1.51
C LYS A 90 25.08 -11.16 0.63
N GLN A 91 24.25 -10.22 0.18
CA GLN A 91 24.62 -9.22 -0.82
C GLN A 91 24.96 -7.85 -0.21
N GLY A 92 25.36 -7.82 1.07
CA GLY A 92 25.92 -6.63 1.70
C GLY A 92 24.91 -5.65 2.28
N ARG A 93 23.69 -6.09 2.62
CA ARG A 93 22.82 -5.31 3.51
C ARG A 93 23.54 -5.06 4.84
N LYS A 94 23.36 -3.88 5.42
CA LYS A 94 23.86 -3.57 6.76
C LYS A 94 22.83 -3.91 7.82
N GLN A 95 21.56 -3.63 7.55
CA GLN A 95 20.48 -3.97 8.47
C GLN A 95 19.15 -4.13 7.75
N ILE A 96 18.20 -4.72 8.47
CA ILE A 96 16.83 -4.88 7.99
C ILE A 96 16.03 -3.62 8.31
N VAL A 97 15.38 -3.06 7.31
CA VAL A 97 14.51 -1.88 7.43
C VAL A 97 13.06 -2.35 7.44
N PHE A 98 12.46 -2.42 8.64
CA PHE A 98 11.16 -3.05 8.85
C PHE A 98 9.97 -2.21 8.33
N GLY A 99 9.89 -0.99 8.84
CA GLY A 99 8.75 -0.10 8.77
C GLY A 99 8.67 0.72 10.06
N VAL A 100 8.19 1.96 9.96
CA VAL A 100 8.11 2.91 11.08
C VAL A 100 6.80 3.69 11.04
N GLY A 101 6.41 4.25 12.19
CA GLY A 101 5.22 5.10 12.34
C GLY A 101 4.13 4.46 13.20
N SER A 102 2.92 5.01 13.13
CA SER A 102 1.81 4.60 14.01
C SER A 102 1.34 3.17 13.72
N PRO A 103 1.28 2.28 14.73
CA PRO A 103 0.64 0.96 14.62
C PRO A 103 -0.86 1.02 14.29
N ARG A 104 -1.48 2.19 14.45
CA ARG A 104 -2.91 2.45 14.20
C ARG A 104 -3.09 3.45 13.06
N ALA A 105 -2.09 3.58 12.17
CA ALA A 105 -2.12 4.54 11.08
C ALA A 105 -3.31 4.28 10.14
N GLU A 106 -4.08 5.33 9.84
CA GLU A 106 -5.12 5.26 8.81
C GLU A 106 -4.55 5.35 7.38
N LEU A 107 -3.34 5.91 7.25
CA LEU A 107 -2.62 6.09 6.00
C LEU A 107 -1.27 5.37 6.06
N MET A 108 -1.01 4.52 5.08
CA MET A 108 0.24 3.78 4.95
C MET A 108 0.92 4.08 3.63
N PHE A 109 2.23 4.36 3.65
CA PHE A 109 3.07 4.52 2.47
C PHE A 109 3.94 3.28 2.28
N ILE A 110 3.96 2.76 1.05
CA ILE A 110 4.69 1.54 0.72
C ILE A 110 5.60 1.81 -0.47
N GLY A 111 6.92 1.81 -0.24
CA GLY A 111 7.93 1.88 -1.28
C GLY A 111 8.41 0.52 -1.78
N GLU A 112 9.39 0.54 -2.68
CA GLU A 112 10.00 -0.64 -3.29
C GLU A 112 10.97 -1.34 -2.32
N ALA A 113 12.03 -0.64 -1.94
CA ALA A 113 13.14 -1.19 -1.17
C ALA A 113 13.86 -0.09 -0.37
N PRO A 114 14.65 -0.44 0.66
CA PRO A 114 15.55 0.49 1.32
C PRO A 114 16.67 0.95 0.36
N GLY A 115 17.02 2.23 0.43
CA GLY A 115 18.22 2.79 -0.20
C GLY A 115 19.43 2.72 0.73
N ALA A 116 20.51 3.41 0.34
CA ALA A 116 21.78 3.39 1.08
C ALA A 116 21.66 4.03 2.48
N ASP A 117 20.94 5.15 2.58
CA ASP A 117 20.76 5.87 3.84
C ASP A 117 19.86 5.06 4.79
N GLU A 118 18.81 4.45 4.24
CA GLU A 118 17.88 3.58 4.97
C GLU A 118 18.60 2.33 5.51
N ASP A 119 19.41 1.67 4.68
CA ASP A 119 20.23 0.52 5.09
C ASP A 119 21.27 0.89 6.16
N GLN A 120 21.76 2.13 6.16
CA GLN A 120 22.68 2.61 7.19
C GLN A 120 21.98 2.97 8.50
N GLN A 121 20.72 3.43 8.46
CA GLN A 121 20.01 3.96 9.63
C GLN A 121 18.94 3.00 10.20
N GLY A 122 18.47 2.02 9.42
CA GLY A 122 17.44 1.07 9.84
C GLY A 122 16.01 1.57 9.64
N GLU A 123 15.85 2.78 9.13
CA GLU A 123 14.56 3.43 8.95
C GLU A 123 14.26 3.68 7.47
N PRO A 124 13.02 3.46 7.01
CA PRO A 124 12.66 3.64 5.61
C PRO A 124 12.51 5.13 5.28
N PHE A 125 12.82 5.54 4.04
CA PHE A 125 12.61 6.91 3.58
C PHE A 125 13.26 7.97 4.50
N VAL A 126 14.57 7.85 4.72
CA VAL A 126 15.38 8.85 5.45
C VAL A 126 16.35 9.61 4.53
N GLY A 127 16.65 9.06 3.35
CA GLY A 127 17.44 9.74 2.32
C GLY A 127 16.66 10.84 1.58
N ARG A 128 17.20 11.30 0.44
CA ARG A 128 16.60 12.41 -0.34
C ARG A 128 15.12 12.19 -0.72
N ALA A 129 14.78 11.00 -1.18
CA ALA A 129 13.39 10.65 -1.51
C ALA A 129 12.49 10.67 -0.26
N GLY A 130 13.05 10.32 0.90
CA GLY A 130 12.38 10.38 2.18
C GLY A 130 12.09 11.80 2.65
N GLN A 131 13.03 12.73 2.44
CA GLN A 131 12.79 14.14 2.74
C GLN A 131 11.64 14.71 1.92
N LEU A 132 11.55 14.34 0.64
CA LEU A 132 10.40 14.72 -0.20
C LEU A 132 9.10 14.12 0.33
N LEU A 133 9.09 12.84 0.73
CA LEU A 133 7.92 12.20 1.33
C LEU A 133 7.50 12.91 2.62
N ASN A 134 8.44 13.25 3.51
CA ASN A 134 8.17 13.97 4.75
C ASN A 134 7.53 15.34 4.48
N ASN A 135 8.02 16.07 3.47
CA ASN A 135 7.43 17.34 3.07
C ASN A 135 6.00 17.18 2.56
N MET A 136 5.71 16.11 1.80
CA MET A 136 4.35 15.81 1.33
C MET A 136 3.42 15.45 2.49
N ILE A 137 3.87 14.61 3.44
CA ILE A 137 3.11 14.26 4.65
C ILE A 137 2.77 15.54 5.44
N LYS A 138 3.75 16.41 5.65
CA LYS A 138 3.55 17.69 6.32
C LYS A 138 2.57 18.60 5.57
N ALA A 139 2.65 18.67 4.25
CA ALA A 139 1.73 19.44 3.43
C ALA A 139 0.29 18.91 3.47
N MET A 140 0.10 17.62 3.79
CA MET A 140 -1.22 17.02 4.06
C MET A 140 -1.75 17.35 5.47
N GLY A 141 -0.99 18.09 6.29
CA GLY A 141 -1.35 18.39 7.68
C GLY A 141 -1.09 17.24 8.66
N LEU A 142 -0.30 16.24 8.25
CA LEU A 142 0.06 15.09 9.05
C LEU A 142 1.52 15.16 9.51
N GLN A 143 1.84 14.44 10.57
CA GLN A 143 3.21 14.16 11.00
C GLN A 143 3.64 12.78 10.51
N ARG A 144 4.96 12.53 10.47
CA ARG A 144 5.51 11.25 10.02
C ARG A 144 5.08 10.10 10.95
N GLU A 145 4.87 10.43 12.21
CA GLU A 145 4.46 9.53 13.28
C GLU A 145 2.98 9.15 13.18
N ASP A 146 2.15 9.95 12.50
CA ASP A 146 0.71 9.71 12.30
C ASP A 146 0.45 8.63 11.25
N VAL A 147 1.40 8.42 10.34
CA VAL A 147 1.30 7.47 9.22
C VAL A 147 2.16 6.24 9.49
N TYR A 148 2.05 5.22 8.66
CA TYR A 148 2.98 4.08 8.67
C TYR A 148 3.73 4.00 7.35
N ILE A 149 5.06 3.84 7.40
CA ILE A 149 5.92 3.84 6.21
C ILE A 149 6.68 2.51 6.18
N ALA A 150 6.62 1.80 5.06
CA ALA A 150 7.32 0.54 4.85
C ALA A 150 7.73 0.36 3.38
N ASN A 151 8.42 -0.74 3.10
CA ASN A 151 8.78 -1.17 1.73
C ASN A 151 8.28 -2.59 1.45
N ILE A 152 8.16 -2.96 0.17
CA ILE A 152 7.89 -4.34 -0.28
C ILE A 152 8.94 -5.29 0.29
N ILE A 153 10.22 -5.00 0.03
CA ILE A 153 11.34 -5.75 0.60
C ILE A 153 11.99 -4.98 1.76
N LYS A 154 12.59 -5.71 2.71
CA LYS A 154 13.15 -5.13 3.95
C LYS A 154 14.66 -4.98 3.95
N CYS A 155 15.32 -5.34 2.86
CA CYS A 155 16.78 -5.30 2.71
C CYS A 155 17.12 -4.50 1.46
N ARG A 156 18.22 -3.74 1.49
CA ARG A 156 18.70 -2.99 0.34
C ARG A 156 19.29 -3.93 -0.73
N PRO A 157 18.84 -3.86 -2.00
CA PRO A 157 19.50 -4.51 -3.12
C PRO A 157 20.86 -3.86 -3.45
N PRO A 158 21.87 -4.62 -3.89
CA PRO A 158 23.16 -4.08 -4.32
C PRO A 158 23.01 -2.96 -5.33
N GLY A 159 23.71 -1.84 -5.11
CA GLY A 159 23.66 -0.68 -6.01
C GLY A 159 22.28 -0.03 -6.13
N ASN A 160 21.35 -0.30 -5.19
CA ASN A 160 19.94 0.13 -5.28
C ASN A 160 19.27 -0.36 -6.58
N ARG A 161 19.65 -1.54 -7.09
CA ARG A 161 18.96 -2.15 -8.22
C ARG A 161 17.49 -2.41 -7.88
N THR A 162 16.65 -2.53 -8.89
CA THR A 162 15.28 -3.01 -8.72
C THR A 162 15.31 -4.42 -8.10
N PRO A 163 14.48 -4.69 -7.07
CA PRO A 163 14.32 -6.02 -6.50
C PRO A 163 13.89 -7.04 -7.56
N GLU A 164 14.41 -8.25 -7.42
CA GLU A 164 13.95 -9.37 -8.23
C GLU A 164 12.60 -9.87 -7.73
N ARG A 165 11.89 -10.57 -8.61
CA ARG A 165 10.56 -11.12 -8.31
C ARG A 165 10.60 -12.05 -7.09
N GLU A 166 11.57 -12.95 -7.03
CA GLU A 166 11.74 -13.89 -5.92
C GLU A 166 12.03 -13.17 -4.60
N GLU A 167 12.78 -12.07 -4.62
CA GLU A 167 13.04 -11.25 -3.44
C GLU A 167 11.75 -10.60 -2.93
N CYS A 168 10.91 -10.11 -3.84
CA CYS A 168 9.61 -9.54 -3.52
C CYS A 168 8.64 -10.60 -2.97
N GLU A 169 8.52 -11.75 -3.63
CA GLU A 169 7.64 -12.86 -3.22
C GLU A 169 8.06 -13.42 -1.86
N THR A 170 9.37 -13.53 -1.59
CA THR A 170 9.88 -14.01 -0.30
C THR A 170 9.65 -13.02 0.84
N CYS A 171 9.76 -11.71 0.58
CA CYS A 171 9.74 -10.69 1.62
C CYS A 171 8.35 -10.07 1.86
N SER A 172 7.52 -9.97 0.82
CA SER A 172 6.18 -9.38 0.88
C SER A 172 5.23 -10.01 1.92
N PRO A 173 5.32 -11.30 2.32
CA PRO A 173 4.50 -11.84 3.39
C PRO A 173 4.64 -11.08 4.73
N PHE A 174 5.81 -10.50 5.02
CA PHE A 174 5.98 -9.66 6.22
C PHE A 174 5.21 -8.35 6.08
N LEU A 175 5.23 -7.73 4.90
CA LEU A 175 4.46 -6.53 4.63
C LEU A 175 2.96 -6.82 4.70
N MET A 176 2.49 -7.94 4.16
CA MET A 176 1.07 -8.31 4.24
C MET A 176 0.61 -8.48 5.69
N ARG A 177 1.45 -9.08 6.56
CA ARG A 177 1.18 -9.15 7.99
C ARG A 177 1.16 -7.78 8.67
N GLN A 178 2.07 -6.86 8.29
CA GLN A 178 2.05 -5.48 8.79
C GLN A 178 0.74 -4.78 8.41
N VAL A 179 0.32 -4.91 7.15
CA VAL A 179 -0.97 -4.35 6.66
C VAL A 179 -2.14 -4.99 7.41
N ALA A 180 -2.10 -6.31 7.62
CA ALA A 180 -3.15 -7.04 8.34
C ALA A 180 -3.28 -6.60 9.81
N ALA A 181 -2.15 -6.32 10.46
CA ALA A 181 -2.10 -5.83 11.84
C ALA A 181 -2.57 -4.38 11.97
N ILE A 182 -2.14 -3.50 11.07
CA ILE A 182 -2.42 -2.06 11.14
C ILE A 182 -3.83 -1.74 10.65
N LYS A 183 -4.32 -2.47 9.64
CA LYS A 183 -5.60 -2.23 8.96
C LYS A 183 -5.76 -0.76 8.53
N PRO A 184 -4.79 -0.19 7.78
CA PRO A 184 -4.88 1.21 7.35
C PRO A 184 -6.09 1.37 6.43
N LYS A 185 -6.71 2.55 6.34
CA LYS A 185 -7.83 2.83 5.41
C LYS A 185 -7.33 3.07 3.98
N VAL A 186 -6.14 3.66 3.84
CA VAL A 186 -5.52 3.99 2.55
C VAL A 186 -4.07 3.55 2.53
N ILE A 187 -3.68 2.93 1.43
CA ILE A 187 -2.30 2.60 1.09
C ILE A 187 -1.88 3.43 -0.13
N VAL A 188 -0.73 4.10 -0.02
CA VAL A 188 -0.10 4.83 -1.12
C VAL A 188 1.13 4.04 -1.56
N ALA A 189 1.02 3.40 -2.72
CA ALA A 189 2.14 2.74 -3.37
C ALA A 189 3.07 3.78 -4.02
N LEU A 190 4.33 3.79 -3.59
CA LEU A 190 5.36 4.72 -4.04
C LEU A 190 6.27 4.00 -5.06
N GLY A 191 5.86 4.04 -6.33
CA GLY A 191 6.64 3.50 -7.45
C GLY A 191 6.06 2.23 -8.08
N ALA A 192 6.69 1.79 -9.17
CA ALA A 192 6.21 0.71 -10.02
C ALA A 192 6.18 -0.64 -9.30
N VAL A 193 7.26 -1.02 -8.63
CA VAL A 193 7.33 -2.30 -7.92
C VAL A 193 6.27 -2.36 -6.83
N ALA A 194 6.18 -1.32 -5.98
CA ALA A 194 5.16 -1.27 -4.93
C ALA A 194 3.74 -1.40 -5.50
N ALA A 195 3.40 -0.64 -6.55
CA ALA A 195 2.07 -0.68 -7.14
C ALA A 195 1.76 -2.04 -7.77
N LYS A 196 2.67 -2.60 -8.56
CA LYS A 196 2.50 -3.89 -9.22
C LYS A 196 2.41 -5.04 -8.22
N THR A 197 3.24 -5.05 -7.18
CA THR A 197 3.22 -6.09 -6.14
C THR A 197 1.94 -6.03 -5.32
N LEU A 198 1.48 -4.84 -4.90
CA LEU A 198 0.26 -4.70 -4.12
C LEU A 198 -1.00 -5.03 -4.92
N LEU A 199 -1.05 -4.63 -6.19
CA LEU A 199 -2.22 -4.85 -7.03
C LEU A 199 -2.23 -6.21 -7.73
N ALA A 200 -1.11 -6.92 -7.75
CA ALA A 200 -0.90 -8.10 -8.60
C ALA A 200 -1.23 -7.83 -10.08
N ILE A 201 -0.99 -6.59 -10.55
CA ILE A 201 -1.23 -6.16 -11.94
C ILE A 201 0.10 -5.81 -12.59
N ASN A 202 0.35 -6.36 -13.78
CA ASN A 202 1.49 -5.97 -14.59
C ASN A 202 1.07 -4.93 -15.66
N ALA A 203 0.95 -3.67 -15.26
CA ALA A 203 0.62 -2.55 -16.14
C ALA A 203 1.65 -1.40 -16.01
N PRO A 204 1.82 -0.53 -17.01
CA PRO A 204 2.65 0.67 -16.92
C PRO A 204 2.19 1.62 -15.80
N MET A 205 3.14 2.31 -15.16
CA MET A 205 2.80 3.25 -14.08
C MET A 205 1.92 4.43 -14.53
N ALA A 206 1.98 4.80 -15.82
CA ALA A 206 1.11 5.82 -16.39
C ALA A 206 -0.37 5.45 -16.28
N GLU A 207 -0.70 4.17 -16.36
CA GLU A 207 -2.08 3.65 -16.25
C GLU A 207 -2.48 3.45 -14.78
N LEU A 208 -1.51 3.16 -13.89
CA LEU A 208 -1.81 2.88 -12.49
C LEU A 208 -1.96 4.16 -11.64
N ARG A 209 -1.17 5.19 -11.93
CA ARG A 209 -1.13 6.41 -11.11
C ARG A 209 -2.43 7.22 -11.20
N GLY A 210 -2.79 7.89 -10.11
CA GLY A 210 -3.99 8.75 -10.06
C GLY A 210 -5.32 8.02 -9.94
N HIS A 211 -5.32 6.68 -10.02
CA HIS A 211 -6.51 5.86 -9.84
C HIS A 211 -6.62 5.28 -8.43
N TRP A 212 -7.85 4.89 -8.08
CA TRP A 212 -8.19 4.20 -6.85
C TRP A 212 -8.44 2.72 -7.13
N TYR A 213 -7.91 1.86 -6.27
CA TYR A 213 -8.04 0.40 -6.36
C TYR A 213 -8.52 -0.17 -5.03
N GLU A 214 -9.33 -1.23 -5.07
CA GLU A 214 -9.63 -2.01 -3.87
C GLU A 214 -8.49 -3.01 -3.64
N PHE A 215 -8.13 -3.21 -2.37
CA PHE A 215 -7.06 -4.11 -1.95
C PHE A 215 -7.49 -4.91 -0.73
N LYS A 216 -7.20 -6.20 -0.78
CA LYS A 216 -7.33 -7.12 0.33
C LYS A 216 -6.00 -7.85 0.49
N PRO A 217 -5.37 -7.79 1.67
CA PRO A 217 -4.12 -8.52 1.88
C PRO A 217 -4.37 -10.02 1.78
N THR A 218 -3.43 -10.73 1.16
CA THR A 218 -3.46 -12.19 1.04
C THR A 218 -3.32 -12.85 2.41
N GLY A 219 -4.15 -13.86 2.69
CA GLY A 219 -4.15 -14.60 3.96
C GLY A 219 -5.09 -14.07 5.05
N VAL A 220 -5.81 -12.97 4.81
CA VAL A 220 -7.02 -12.62 5.60
C VAL A 220 -8.18 -13.43 5.02
N ARG A 221 -8.88 -14.20 5.87
CA ARG A 221 -10.03 -15.01 5.42
C ARG A 221 -11.09 -14.04 4.87
N SER A 222 -11.71 -14.38 3.74
CA SER A 222 -12.70 -13.53 3.06
C SER A 222 -13.92 -13.18 3.93
N ASP A 223 -14.13 -13.94 4.99
CA ASP A 223 -15.22 -13.84 5.96
C ASP A 223 -14.81 -13.24 7.31
N ASP A 224 -13.57 -12.78 7.50
CA ASP A 224 -13.12 -12.17 8.76
C ASP A 224 -13.91 -10.88 9.05
N PRO A 225 -14.83 -10.88 10.03
CA PRO A 225 -15.70 -9.73 10.32
C PRO A 225 -14.91 -8.56 10.94
N SER A 226 -13.65 -8.78 11.32
CA SER A 226 -12.72 -7.76 11.81
C SER A 226 -12.00 -7.02 10.68
N TRP A 227 -12.10 -7.50 9.43
CA TRP A 227 -11.64 -6.81 8.23
C TRP A 227 -12.78 -5.97 7.65
N ARG A 228 -13.08 -4.84 8.28
CA ARG A 228 -13.94 -3.77 7.74
C ARG A 228 -13.10 -2.58 7.29
N GLY A 229 -11.98 -2.87 6.62
CA GLY A 229 -11.43 -1.89 5.69
C GLY A 229 -12.55 -1.55 4.73
#